data_AF-A0A4Q4VRP7-F1
#
_entry.id   AF-A0A4Q4VRP7-F1
#
_cell.length_a   1.000
_cell.length_b   1.000
_cell.length_c   1.000
_cell.angle_alpha   90.00
_cell.angle_beta   90.00
_cell.angle_gamma   90.00
#
_symmetry.space_group_name_H-M   'P 1'
#
loop_
_entity.id
_entity.type
_entity.pdbx_description
1 polymer ?
#
loop_
_entity_poly.entity_id
_entity_poly.type
_entity_poly.pdbx_seq_one_letter_code
_entity_poly.pdbx_strand_id
1 'polypeptide(L)'
;MPVDYSKWDALELSDDSDIEVHPNVDKRSFIRAKQNQIHMERQQRRHQIETLKYERQVNDGLMNRISSLLAALKRHAADAETRNPGEVAFQAVMESAGNPADDKVPERPPGVHANVEQPPSYTKMMASLLDQVNKALDEKKPENRYTAMMEEIEDHLRKVQELQSDLLKKLAELEKVESSKITSDSIHTGFDSSHITKSQPSAPGEKKVDDSKVELLNPNFSLTKPDESKATPSSEPDDDDEVQTSPDAHKFAQIKASDYRQSHAFITAHPHILTEKETDGILVLAFDAQLEGKDDFAQQCVHQALLLQYCRALGRDGVAMFFKRITTKGHQAQEVFYKDVRDTYQRIKNRAKEINAQRAAEGGSAGGVEQIQLHAVEPGTEIKIRIPPENSEDEGEKNARKIFEGFSDEMKKALESGSLDKVNEVLGKMKVEDAEELVGLFGEAGVLSLEEQIIDGTTEEGQKKIKELEEQAASESYADDPE
;
A
#
# COMPACT_ATOMS: atom_id res chain seq x y z
N MET A 1 -37.02 -44.17 -9.43
CA MET A 1 -35.94 -44.41 -10.41
C MET A 1 -34.63 -44.39 -9.64
N PRO A 2 -33.73 -45.39 -9.79
CA PRO A 2 -32.40 -45.30 -9.19
C PRO A 2 -31.69 -44.07 -9.74
N VAL A 3 -30.99 -43.33 -8.86
CA VAL A 3 -30.16 -42.20 -9.27
C VAL A 3 -28.89 -42.79 -9.90
N ASP A 4 -28.59 -42.41 -11.14
CA ASP A 4 -27.40 -42.90 -11.87
C ASP A 4 -26.23 -41.94 -11.68
N TYR A 5 -25.11 -42.46 -11.16
CA TYR A 5 -23.85 -41.74 -10.95
C TYR A 5 -22.75 -42.19 -11.92
N SER A 6 -23.06 -43.01 -12.92
CA SER A 6 -22.10 -43.60 -13.89
C SER A 6 -21.23 -42.58 -14.63
N LYS A 7 -21.68 -41.31 -14.71
CA LYS A 7 -20.87 -40.19 -15.22
C LYS A 7 -19.50 -40.10 -14.54
N TRP A 8 -19.42 -40.39 -13.24
CA TRP A 8 -18.20 -40.24 -12.44
C TRP A 8 -17.27 -41.45 -12.52
N ASP A 9 -17.70 -42.57 -13.13
CA ASP A 9 -16.87 -43.76 -13.29
C ASP A 9 -15.74 -43.55 -14.32
N ALA A 10 -15.83 -42.51 -15.16
CA ALA A 10 -14.88 -42.21 -16.22
C ALA A 10 -13.88 -41.09 -15.88
N LEU A 11 -13.65 -40.84 -14.57
CA LEU A 11 -12.62 -39.92 -14.10
C LEU A 11 -11.21 -40.47 -14.39
N GLU A 12 -10.40 -39.70 -15.12
CA GLU A 12 -8.99 -40.05 -15.35
C GLU A 12 -8.10 -39.13 -14.49
N LEU A 13 -7.73 -39.60 -13.30
CA LEU A 13 -6.88 -38.88 -12.35
C LEU A 13 -5.40 -39.16 -12.67
N SER A 14 -4.62 -38.10 -12.92
CA SER A 14 -3.20 -38.23 -13.23
C SER A 14 -2.31 -38.36 -11.99
N ASP A 15 -2.79 -37.90 -10.83
CA ASP A 15 -2.09 -37.95 -9.54
C ASP A 15 -2.96 -38.68 -8.51
N ASP A 16 -3.24 -39.96 -8.77
CA ASP A 16 -3.99 -40.82 -7.87
C ASP A 16 -3.06 -41.37 -6.78
N SER A 17 -3.16 -40.80 -5.58
CA SER A 17 -2.38 -41.23 -4.42
C SER A 17 -2.83 -42.56 -3.85
N ASP A 18 -4.02 -43.04 -4.19
CA ASP A 18 -4.65 -44.24 -3.60
C ASP A 18 -4.39 -45.49 -4.45
N ILE A 19 -3.62 -45.35 -5.53
CA ILE A 19 -3.12 -46.48 -6.31
C ILE A 19 -2.41 -47.50 -5.40
N GLU A 20 -2.98 -48.71 -5.35
CA GLU A 20 -2.38 -49.87 -4.71
C GLU A 20 -1.26 -50.39 -5.63
N VAL A 21 -0.02 -50.26 -5.15
CA VAL A 21 1.15 -50.77 -5.86
C VAL A 21 1.65 -52.02 -5.16
N HIS A 22 2.24 -52.94 -5.92
CA HIS A 22 2.87 -54.13 -5.37
C HIS A 22 3.93 -53.74 -4.31
N PRO A 23 4.09 -54.50 -3.20
CA PRO A 23 5.02 -54.18 -2.11
C PRO A 23 6.49 -53.92 -2.51
N ASN A 24 6.91 -54.41 -3.69
CA ASN A 24 8.27 -54.25 -4.21
C ASN A 24 8.47 -53.04 -5.12
N VAL A 25 7.43 -52.27 -5.41
CA VAL A 25 7.50 -51.11 -6.29
C VAL A 25 7.41 -49.85 -5.44
N ASP A 26 8.32 -48.91 -5.67
CA ASP A 26 8.24 -47.60 -5.02
C ASP A 26 7.01 -46.83 -5.53
N LYS A 27 6.07 -46.59 -4.62
CA LYS A 27 4.81 -45.89 -4.89
C LYS A 27 5.03 -44.52 -5.51
N ARG A 28 6.05 -43.76 -5.08
CA ARG A 28 6.27 -42.38 -5.55
C ARG A 28 6.72 -42.33 -7.00
N SER A 29 7.68 -43.18 -7.36
CA SER A 29 8.16 -43.27 -8.75
C SER A 29 7.11 -43.87 -9.66
N PHE A 30 6.32 -44.84 -9.18
CA PHE A 30 5.21 -45.41 -9.94
C PHE A 30 4.11 -44.38 -10.27
N ILE A 31 3.67 -43.59 -9.29
CA ILE A 31 2.67 -42.53 -9.50
C ILE A 31 3.18 -41.53 -10.54
N ARG A 32 4.44 -41.07 -10.43
CA ARG A 32 5.03 -40.15 -11.41
C ARG A 32 5.12 -40.76 -12.81
N ALA A 33 5.51 -42.03 -12.92
CA ALA A 33 5.56 -42.72 -14.21
C ALA A 33 4.17 -42.85 -14.83
N LYS A 34 3.16 -43.17 -14.01
CA LYS A 34 1.77 -43.29 -14.44
C LYS A 34 1.18 -41.94 -14.85
N GLN A 35 1.48 -40.88 -14.11
CA GLN A 35 1.15 -39.50 -14.46
C GLN A 35 1.70 -39.15 -15.85
N ASN A 36 2.99 -39.37 -16.06
CA ASN A 36 3.63 -39.10 -17.36
C ASN A 36 3.00 -39.93 -18.48
N GLN A 37 2.71 -41.22 -18.23
CA GLN A 37 2.04 -42.08 -19.20
C GLN A 37 0.67 -41.51 -19.60
N ILE A 38 -0.15 -41.12 -18.62
CA ILE A 38 -1.48 -40.54 -18.87
C ILE A 38 -1.35 -39.23 -19.67
N HIS A 39 -0.42 -38.35 -19.32
CA HIS A 39 -0.19 -37.12 -20.08
C HIS A 39 0.28 -37.39 -21.51
N MET A 40 1.19 -38.35 -21.70
CA MET A 40 1.66 -38.75 -23.04
C MET A 40 0.52 -39.32 -23.88
N GLU A 41 -0.29 -40.23 -23.32
CA GLU A 41 -1.44 -40.81 -24.02
C GLU A 41 -2.50 -39.75 -24.37
N ARG A 42 -2.75 -38.78 -23.49
CA ARG A 42 -3.65 -37.65 -23.75
C ARG A 42 -3.12 -36.77 -24.88
N GLN A 43 -1.85 -36.39 -24.82
CA GLN A 43 -1.22 -35.55 -25.84
C GLN A 43 -1.21 -36.26 -27.19
N GLN A 44 -0.88 -37.55 -27.22
CA GLN A 44 -0.94 -38.38 -28.44
C GLN A 44 -2.35 -38.44 -29.00
N ARG A 45 -3.37 -38.65 -28.17
CA ARG A 45 -4.78 -38.68 -28.61
C ARG A 45 -5.22 -37.35 -29.21
N ARG A 46 -4.96 -36.24 -28.52
CA ARG A 46 -5.27 -34.89 -29.02
C ARG A 46 -4.58 -34.61 -30.34
N HIS A 47 -3.29 -34.91 -30.41
CA HIS A 47 -2.49 -34.75 -31.62
C HIS A 47 -3.03 -35.58 -32.79
N GLN A 48 -3.45 -36.82 -32.53
CA GLN A 48 -4.09 -37.68 -33.54
C GLN A 48 -5.43 -37.09 -34.00
N ILE A 49 -6.27 -36.62 -33.09
CA ILE A 49 -7.56 -35.99 -33.43
C ILE A 49 -7.35 -34.74 -34.30
N GLU A 50 -6.41 -33.87 -33.93
CA GLU A 50 -6.05 -32.69 -34.72
C GLU A 50 -5.48 -33.04 -36.09
N THR A 51 -4.63 -34.06 -36.16
CA THR A 51 -4.06 -34.57 -37.42
C THR A 51 -5.16 -35.09 -38.34
N LEU A 52 -6.06 -35.94 -37.84
CA LEU A 52 -7.17 -36.47 -38.62
C LEU A 52 -8.15 -35.36 -39.04
N LYS A 53 -8.42 -34.37 -38.18
CA LYS A 53 -9.24 -33.19 -38.54
C LYS A 53 -8.62 -32.40 -39.69
N TYR A 54 -7.31 -32.21 -39.65
CA TYR A 54 -6.58 -31.55 -40.73
C TYR A 54 -6.62 -32.37 -42.02
N GLU A 55 -6.24 -33.65 -41.97
CA GLU A 55 -6.27 -34.57 -43.11
C GLU A 55 -7.67 -34.64 -43.74
N ARG A 56 -8.73 -34.64 -42.94
CA ARG A 56 -10.11 -34.58 -43.42
C ARG A 56 -10.34 -33.36 -44.31
N GLN A 57 -9.93 -32.17 -43.86
CA GLN A 57 -10.11 -30.93 -44.63
C GLN A 57 -9.33 -30.97 -45.95
N VAL A 58 -8.11 -31.53 -45.92
CA VAL A 58 -7.29 -31.70 -47.13
C VAL A 58 -7.96 -32.69 -48.09
N ASN A 59 -8.39 -33.84 -47.60
CA ASN A 59 -9.07 -34.85 -48.41
C ASN A 59 -10.38 -34.32 -49.01
N ASP A 60 -11.17 -33.54 -48.25
CA ASP A 60 -12.39 -32.89 -48.74
C ASP A 60 -12.06 -31.95 -49.91
N GLY A 61 -11.01 -31.12 -49.79
CA GLY A 61 -10.54 -30.24 -50.86
C GLY A 61 -10.00 -30.98 -52.09
N LEU A 62 -9.35 -32.12 -51.89
CA LEU A 62 -8.82 -32.96 -52.96
C LEU A 62 -9.94 -33.72 -53.68
N MET A 63 -10.90 -34.29 -52.95
CA MET A 63 -12.10 -34.93 -53.52
C MET A 63 -12.89 -33.98 -54.40
N ASN A 64 -13.10 -32.73 -53.94
CA ASN A 64 -13.80 -31.72 -54.72
C ASN A 64 -13.11 -31.46 -56.07
N ARG A 65 -11.77 -31.40 -56.10
CA ARG A 65 -11.00 -31.21 -57.34
C ARG A 65 -10.97 -32.43 -58.25
N ILE A 66 -10.86 -33.64 -57.69
CA ILE A 66 -10.97 -34.85 -58.51
C ILE A 66 -12.36 -34.92 -59.14
N SER A 67 -13.40 -34.60 -58.36
CA SER A 67 -14.78 -34.60 -58.86
C SER A 67 -15.02 -33.55 -59.94
N SER A 68 -14.42 -32.35 -59.83
CA SER A 68 -14.52 -31.31 -60.85
C SER A 68 -13.78 -31.69 -62.13
N LEU A 69 -12.59 -32.30 -62.02
CA LEU A 69 -11.83 -32.83 -63.15
C LEU A 69 -12.60 -33.93 -63.87
N LEU A 70 -13.18 -34.86 -63.13
CA LEU A 70 -13.99 -35.94 -63.67
C LEU A 70 -15.25 -35.40 -64.37
N ALA A 71 -15.90 -34.38 -63.80
CA ALA A 71 -17.02 -33.70 -64.44
C ALA A 71 -16.61 -32.98 -65.73
N ALA A 72 -15.43 -32.36 -65.77
CA ALA A 72 -14.87 -31.74 -66.98
C ALA A 72 -14.56 -32.79 -68.06
N LEU A 73 -13.92 -33.91 -67.70
CA LEU A 73 -13.67 -35.01 -68.63
C LEU A 73 -14.98 -35.60 -69.19
N LYS A 74 -16.00 -35.79 -68.35
CA LYS A 74 -17.31 -36.28 -68.82
C LYS A 74 -17.99 -35.32 -69.80
N ARG A 75 -17.83 -34.00 -69.63
CA ARG A 75 -18.38 -33.01 -70.57
C ARG A 75 -17.69 -33.04 -71.92
N HIS A 76 -16.37 -33.19 -71.92
CA HIS A 76 -15.56 -33.23 -73.14
C HIS A 76 -15.44 -34.63 -73.75
N ALA A 77 -16.15 -35.63 -73.23
CA ALA A 77 -16.09 -37.00 -73.72
C ALA A 77 -16.50 -37.14 -75.19
N ALA A 78 -17.50 -36.37 -75.65
CA ALA A 78 -17.91 -36.35 -77.05
C ALA A 78 -16.86 -35.68 -77.97
N ASP A 79 -16.13 -34.68 -77.45
CA ASP A 79 -15.08 -34.00 -78.19
C ASP A 79 -13.81 -34.86 -78.30
N ALA A 80 -13.57 -35.76 -77.33
CA ALA A 80 -12.47 -36.71 -77.34
C ALA A 80 -12.59 -37.77 -78.46
N GLU A 81 -13.80 -38.02 -78.99
CA GLU A 81 -14.01 -38.91 -80.14
C GLU A 81 -13.66 -38.23 -81.49
N THR A 82 -13.66 -36.89 -81.53
CA THR A 82 -13.45 -36.11 -82.77
C THR A 82 -12.12 -35.37 -82.82
N ARG A 83 -11.51 -35.04 -81.67
CA ARG A 83 -10.21 -34.36 -81.52
C ARG A 83 -9.17 -35.29 -80.93
N ASN A 84 -7.92 -34.83 -80.84
CA ASN A 84 -6.86 -35.59 -80.18
C ASN A 84 -7.20 -35.80 -78.69
N PRO A 85 -7.33 -37.05 -78.20
CA PRO A 85 -7.72 -37.34 -76.83
C PRO A 85 -6.82 -36.69 -75.77
N GLY A 86 -5.53 -36.51 -76.08
CA GLY A 86 -4.57 -35.86 -75.18
C GLY A 86 -4.79 -34.35 -75.04
N GLU A 87 -5.20 -33.68 -76.10
CA GLU A 87 -5.49 -32.23 -76.09
C GLU A 87 -6.77 -31.95 -75.29
N VAL A 88 -7.78 -32.80 -75.46
CA VAL A 88 -9.06 -32.72 -74.74
C VAL A 88 -8.88 -33.01 -73.24
N ALA A 89 -8.04 -34.00 -72.89
CA ALA A 89 -7.70 -34.27 -71.51
C ALA A 89 -6.93 -33.11 -70.87
N PHE A 90 -5.98 -32.49 -71.59
CA PHE A 90 -5.24 -31.33 -71.11
C PHE A 90 -6.16 -30.11 -70.89
N GLN A 91 -7.10 -29.87 -71.81
CA GLN A 91 -8.10 -28.82 -71.65
C GLN A 91 -8.97 -29.04 -70.41
N ALA A 92 -9.45 -30.27 -70.19
CA ALA A 92 -10.25 -30.61 -69.01
C ALA A 92 -9.46 -30.44 -67.70
N VAL A 93 -8.18 -30.78 -67.67
CA VAL A 93 -7.30 -30.54 -66.51
C VAL A 93 -7.16 -29.03 -66.24
N MET A 94 -6.95 -28.22 -67.28
CA MET A 94 -6.81 -26.77 -67.15
C MET A 94 -8.09 -26.11 -66.63
N GLU A 95 -9.25 -26.54 -67.14
CA GLU A 95 -10.56 -26.06 -66.66
C GLU A 95 -10.85 -26.49 -65.21
N SER A 96 -10.34 -27.64 -64.79
CA SER A 96 -10.54 -28.18 -63.44
C SER A 96 -9.61 -27.60 -62.37
N ALA A 97 -8.53 -26.93 -62.78
CA ALA A 97 -7.50 -26.39 -61.88
C ALA A 97 -8.04 -25.30 -60.92
N GLY A 98 -9.22 -24.73 -61.20
CA GLY A 98 -9.92 -23.81 -60.31
C GLY A 98 -9.19 -22.47 -60.09
N ASN A 99 -9.62 -21.72 -59.07
CA ASN A 99 -9.00 -20.44 -58.73
C ASN A 99 -7.67 -20.66 -57.98
N PRO A 100 -6.60 -19.89 -58.29
CA PRO A 100 -5.32 -19.97 -57.58
C PRO A 100 -5.40 -19.69 -56.07
N ALA A 101 -6.45 -18.98 -55.62
CA ALA A 101 -6.69 -18.71 -54.21
C ALA A 101 -7.10 -19.97 -53.42
N ASP A 102 -7.85 -20.87 -54.06
CA ASP A 102 -8.33 -22.09 -53.43
C ASP A 102 -7.27 -23.21 -53.42
N ASP A 103 -6.21 -23.07 -54.24
CA ASP A 103 -5.10 -24.04 -54.41
C ASP A 103 -4.24 -24.26 -53.15
N LYS A 104 -4.38 -23.37 -52.15
CA LYS A 104 -3.66 -23.48 -50.89
C LYS A 104 -4.37 -24.45 -49.96
N VAL A 105 -3.61 -25.40 -49.44
CA VAL A 105 -4.06 -26.28 -48.36
C VAL A 105 -4.32 -25.43 -47.11
N PRO A 106 -5.36 -25.72 -46.30
CA PRO A 106 -5.63 -25.02 -45.05
C PRO A 106 -4.40 -24.89 -44.16
N GLU A 107 -4.38 -23.85 -43.33
CA GLU A 107 -3.32 -23.64 -42.36
C GLU A 107 -3.25 -24.80 -41.36
N ARG A 108 -2.02 -25.18 -41.03
CA ARG A 108 -1.76 -26.37 -40.22
C ARG A 108 -1.91 -26.04 -38.73
N PRO A 109 -2.64 -26.85 -37.95
CA PRO A 109 -2.63 -26.73 -36.50
C PRO A 109 -1.22 -26.99 -35.92
N PRO A 110 -0.89 -26.38 -34.78
CA PRO A 110 0.44 -26.50 -34.18
C PRO A 110 0.79 -27.96 -33.86
N GLY A 111 1.99 -28.39 -34.27
CA GLY A 111 2.51 -29.73 -34.00
C GLY A 111 2.15 -30.81 -35.04
N VAL A 112 1.04 -30.69 -35.77
CA VAL A 112 0.66 -31.62 -36.85
C VAL A 112 1.69 -31.54 -37.98
N HIS A 113 2.17 -32.68 -38.50
CA HIS A 113 3.19 -32.79 -39.57
C HIS A 113 4.39 -31.83 -39.47
N ALA A 114 4.90 -31.57 -38.26
CA ALA A 114 5.93 -30.56 -38.00
C ALA A 114 7.21 -30.65 -38.87
N ASN A 115 7.52 -31.85 -39.39
CA ASN A 115 8.71 -32.13 -40.19
C ASN A 115 8.59 -31.73 -41.68
N VAL A 116 7.42 -31.25 -42.13
CA VAL A 116 7.20 -30.80 -43.50
C VAL A 116 7.13 -29.27 -43.50
N GLU A 117 8.12 -28.62 -44.12
CA GLU A 117 8.24 -27.15 -44.12
C GLU A 117 7.12 -26.44 -44.90
N GLN A 118 6.62 -27.05 -45.99
CA GLN A 118 5.48 -26.55 -46.75
C GLN A 118 4.63 -27.72 -47.27
N PRO A 119 3.31 -27.76 -46.96
CA PRO A 119 2.43 -28.77 -47.54
C PRO A 119 2.37 -28.58 -49.06
N PRO A 120 2.36 -29.66 -49.86
CA PRO A 120 2.18 -29.54 -51.31
C PRO A 120 0.85 -28.86 -51.61
N SER A 121 0.81 -27.94 -52.58
CA SER A 121 -0.46 -27.36 -53.01
C SER A 121 -1.36 -28.43 -53.63
N TYR A 122 -2.65 -28.14 -53.71
CA TYR A 122 -3.59 -29.09 -54.29
C TYR A 122 -3.28 -29.41 -55.76
N THR A 123 -2.81 -28.43 -56.53
CA THR A 123 -2.34 -28.63 -57.91
C THR A 123 -1.18 -29.61 -57.97
N LYS A 124 -0.23 -29.54 -57.02
CA LYS A 124 0.88 -30.50 -56.95
C LYS A 124 0.40 -31.91 -56.60
N MET A 125 -0.60 -32.03 -55.72
CA MET A 125 -1.23 -33.32 -55.42
C MET A 125 -2.00 -33.89 -56.63
N MET A 126 -2.77 -33.05 -57.33
CA MET A 126 -3.47 -33.44 -58.55
C MET A 126 -2.52 -33.83 -59.68
N ALA A 127 -1.39 -33.12 -59.85
CA ALA A 127 -0.35 -33.49 -60.81
C ALA A 127 0.23 -34.87 -60.50
N SER A 128 0.50 -35.17 -59.22
CA SER A 128 0.98 -36.50 -58.82
C SER A 128 -0.04 -37.61 -59.08
N LEU A 129 -1.34 -37.31 -58.96
CA LEU A 129 -2.42 -38.24 -59.31
C LEU A 129 -2.44 -38.49 -60.82
N LEU A 130 -2.38 -37.43 -61.62
CA LEU A 130 -2.35 -37.54 -63.07
C LEU A 130 -1.11 -38.31 -63.57
N ASP A 131 0.04 -38.13 -62.93
CA ASP A 131 1.25 -38.93 -63.20
C ASP A 131 1.04 -40.42 -62.87
N GLN A 132 0.34 -40.73 -61.77
CA GLN A 132 0.01 -42.12 -61.40
C GLN A 132 -0.95 -42.76 -62.41
N VAL A 133 -1.98 -42.02 -62.82
CA VAL A 133 -2.93 -42.46 -63.87
C VAL A 133 -2.19 -42.67 -65.19
N ASN A 134 -1.36 -41.72 -65.63
CA ASN A 134 -0.58 -41.89 -66.86
C ASN A 134 0.32 -43.13 -66.84
N LYS A 135 1.00 -43.40 -65.70
CA LYS A 135 1.81 -44.61 -65.54
C LYS A 135 0.97 -45.89 -65.62
N ALA A 136 -0.20 -45.91 -64.96
CA ALA A 136 -1.10 -47.07 -64.99
C ALA A 136 -1.67 -47.32 -66.40
N LEU A 137 -1.98 -46.26 -67.16
CA LEU A 137 -2.40 -46.36 -68.56
C LEU A 137 -1.27 -46.85 -69.48
N ASP A 138 -0.03 -46.42 -69.25
CA ASP A 138 1.15 -46.85 -70.02
C ASP A 138 1.44 -48.34 -69.81
N GLU A 139 1.17 -48.86 -68.61
CA GLU A 139 1.28 -50.28 -68.29
C GLU A 139 0.16 -51.11 -68.93
N LYS A 140 -1.10 -50.65 -68.86
CA LYS A 140 -2.27 -51.39 -69.35
C LYS A 140 -2.47 -51.32 -70.87
N LYS A 141 -1.95 -50.27 -71.53
CA LYS A 141 -2.09 -50.02 -72.99
C LYS A 141 -3.52 -50.25 -73.53
N PRO A 142 -4.53 -49.56 -72.99
CA PRO A 142 -5.92 -49.72 -73.44
C PRO A 142 -6.14 -49.17 -74.86
N GLU A 143 -7.08 -49.75 -75.60
CA GLU A 143 -7.43 -49.28 -76.95
C GLU A 143 -8.00 -47.85 -76.93
N ASN A 144 -8.82 -47.53 -75.92
CA ASN A 144 -9.37 -46.19 -75.70
C ASN A 144 -8.72 -45.53 -74.47
N ARG A 145 -7.62 -44.81 -74.69
CA ARG A 145 -6.83 -44.17 -73.63
C ARG A 145 -7.64 -43.16 -72.80
N TYR A 146 -8.58 -42.46 -73.43
CA TYR A 146 -9.43 -41.46 -72.77
C TYR A 146 -10.45 -42.08 -71.80
N THR A 147 -11.14 -43.14 -72.22
CA THR A 147 -12.13 -43.82 -71.36
C THR A 147 -11.44 -44.52 -70.20
N ALA A 148 -10.29 -45.16 -70.44
CA ALA A 148 -9.48 -45.76 -69.39
C ALA A 148 -8.96 -44.70 -68.38
N MET A 149 -8.60 -43.50 -68.85
CA MET A 149 -8.20 -42.40 -67.96
C MET A 149 -9.36 -41.98 -67.03
N MET A 150 -10.59 -41.88 -67.56
CA MET A 150 -11.76 -41.56 -66.75
C MET A 150 -12.04 -42.65 -65.70
N GLU A 151 -11.97 -43.92 -66.08
CA GLU A 151 -12.18 -45.05 -65.16
C GLU A 151 -11.14 -45.08 -64.03
N GLU A 152 -9.87 -44.83 -64.35
CA GLU A 152 -8.81 -44.80 -63.33
C GLU A 152 -8.95 -43.60 -62.38
N ILE A 153 -9.33 -42.43 -62.90
CA ILE A 153 -9.62 -41.25 -62.06
C ILE A 153 -10.85 -41.51 -61.17
N GLU A 154 -11.87 -42.21 -61.68
CA GLU A 154 -13.03 -42.67 -60.90
C GLU A 154 -12.63 -43.66 -59.80
N ASP A 155 -11.71 -44.58 -60.08
CA ASP A 155 -11.16 -45.51 -59.08
C ASP A 155 -10.36 -44.76 -58.00
N HIS A 156 -9.54 -43.77 -58.39
CA HIS A 156 -8.82 -42.93 -57.43
C HIS A 156 -9.78 -42.11 -56.57
N LEU A 157 -10.84 -41.56 -57.16
CA LEU A 157 -11.90 -40.87 -56.41
C LEU A 157 -12.52 -41.80 -55.37
N ARG A 158 -12.89 -43.03 -55.75
CA ARG A 158 -13.45 -44.04 -54.84
C ARG A 158 -12.49 -44.38 -53.70
N LYS A 159 -11.19 -44.56 -53.98
CA LYS A 159 -10.17 -44.80 -52.95
C LYS A 159 -10.08 -43.64 -51.95
N VAL A 160 -10.09 -42.39 -52.43
CA VAL A 160 -10.05 -41.22 -51.53
C VAL A 160 -11.33 -41.13 -50.70
N GLN A 161 -12.50 -41.46 -51.26
CA GLN A 161 -13.76 -41.54 -50.51
C GLN A 161 -13.74 -42.62 -49.42
N GLU A 162 -13.21 -43.80 -49.72
CA GLU A 162 -13.06 -44.89 -48.76
C GLU A 162 -12.13 -44.47 -47.60
N LEU A 163 -10.96 -43.90 -47.93
CA LEU A 163 -10.02 -43.36 -46.94
C LEU A 163 -10.68 -42.28 -46.07
N GLN A 164 -11.47 -41.39 -46.66
CA GLN A 164 -12.21 -40.37 -45.93
C GLN A 164 -13.25 -40.98 -45.00
N SER A 165 -13.96 -42.03 -45.44
CA SER A 165 -14.94 -42.73 -44.62
C SER A 165 -14.31 -43.40 -43.40
N ASP A 166 -13.13 -44.01 -43.57
CA ASP A 166 -12.40 -44.67 -42.49
C ASP A 166 -11.76 -43.66 -41.54
N LEU A 167 -11.29 -42.53 -42.07
CA LEU A 167 -10.84 -41.39 -41.27
C LEU A 167 -11.97 -40.90 -40.36
N LEU A 168 -13.18 -40.68 -40.90
CA LEU A 168 -14.34 -40.23 -40.11
C LEU A 168 -14.72 -41.23 -39.01
N LYS A 169 -14.65 -42.54 -39.28
CA LYS A 169 -14.88 -43.57 -38.25
C LYS A 169 -13.86 -43.48 -37.12
N LYS A 170 -12.57 -43.38 -37.46
CA LYS A 170 -11.48 -43.25 -36.48
C LYS A 170 -11.57 -41.95 -35.68
N LEU A 171 -11.90 -40.85 -36.33
CA LEU A 171 -12.10 -39.55 -35.70
C LEU A 171 -13.25 -39.65 -34.67
N ALA A 172 -14.40 -40.20 -35.07
CA ALA A 172 -15.54 -40.38 -34.17
C ALA A 172 -15.22 -41.30 -32.98
N GLU A 173 -14.44 -42.36 -33.19
CA GLU A 173 -13.97 -43.24 -32.12
C GLU A 173 -13.08 -42.49 -31.12
N LEU A 174 -12.09 -41.74 -31.61
CA LEU A 174 -11.18 -40.97 -30.76
C LEU A 174 -11.88 -39.84 -30.01
N GLU A 175 -12.79 -39.11 -30.65
CA GLU A 175 -13.60 -38.06 -30.00
C GLU A 175 -14.56 -38.64 -28.95
N LYS A 176 -15.10 -39.84 -29.18
CA LYS A 176 -15.90 -40.55 -28.17
C LYS A 176 -15.05 -40.94 -26.96
N VAL A 177 -13.82 -41.43 -27.18
CA VAL A 177 -12.90 -41.75 -26.08
C VAL A 177 -12.49 -40.48 -25.33
N GLU A 178 -12.21 -39.38 -26.03
CA GLU A 178 -11.85 -38.10 -25.40
C GLU A 178 -13.01 -37.53 -24.56
N SER A 179 -14.22 -37.49 -25.11
CA SER A 179 -15.42 -36.98 -24.40
C SER A 179 -15.88 -37.89 -23.26
N SER A 180 -15.58 -39.19 -23.32
CA SER A 180 -15.88 -40.10 -22.22
C SER A 180 -15.02 -39.85 -20.98
N LYS A 181 -13.80 -39.32 -21.15
CA LYS A 181 -12.84 -39.13 -20.05
C LYS A 181 -12.98 -37.74 -19.44
N ILE A 182 -13.29 -37.67 -18.16
CA ILE A 182 -13.28 -36.40 -17.41
C ILE A 182 -11.84 -36.15 -16.94
N THR A 183 -11.25 -35.04 -17.38
CA THR A 183 -9.86 -34.65 -17.08
C THR A 183 -9.81 -33.27 -16.44
N SER A 184 -8.69 -32.92 -15.80
CA SER A 184 -8.47 -31.57 -15.25
C SER A 184 -8.73 -30.45 -16.27
N ASP A 185 -8.38 -30.68 -17.53
CA ASP A 185 -8.55 -29.68 -18.60
C ASP A 185 -10.02 -29.47 -18.98
N SER A 186 -10.87 -30.47 -18.72
CA SER A 186 -12.33 -30.35 -18.92
C SER A 186 -13.01 -29.61 -17.76
N ILE A 187 -12.30 -29.34 -16.67
CA ILE A 187 -12.80 -28.57 -15.53
C ILE A 187 -12.51 -27.10 -15.79
N HIS A 188 -13.54 -26.27 -15.76
CA HIS A 188 -13.42 -24.84 -15.94
C HIS A 188 -13.45 -24.13 -14.59
N THR A 189 -12.55 -23.16 -14.40
CA THR A 189 -12.55 -22.30 -13.21
C THR A 189 -13.74 -21.34 -13.28
N GLY A 190 -14.76 -21.56 -12.44
CA GLY A 190 -15.95 -20.72 -12.41
C GLY A 190 -15.75 -19.37 -11.71
N PHE A 191 -14.87 -19.32 -10.71
CA PHE A 191 -14.52 -18.11 -9.96
C PHE A 191 -13.09 -18.24 -9.44
N ASP A 192 -12.29 -17.21 -9.65
CA ASP A 192 -10.93 -17.11 -9.13
C ASP A 192 -10.74 -15.71 -8.56
N SER A 193 -10.52 -15.61 -7.25
CA SER A 193 -10.21 -14.35 -6.59
C SER A 193 -9.00 -14.54 -5.69
N SER A 194 -7.91 -13.84 -6.00
CA SER A 194 -6.78 -13.72 -5.09
C SER A 194 -6.94 -12.44 -4.26
N HIS A 195 -6.87 -12.58 -2.94
CA HIS A 195 -6.78 -11.46 -2.03
C HIS A 195 -5.45 -11.51 -1.30
N ILE A 196 -4.57 -10.58 -1.63
CA ILE A 196 -3.33 -10.40 -0.89
C ILE A 196 -3.59 -9.28 0.11
N THR A 197 -3.64 -9.62 1.40
CA THR A 197 -3.54 -8.63 2.49
C THR A 197 -2.16 -8.00 2.45
N LYS A 198 -1.98 -6.99 1.60
CA LYS A 198 -0.86 -6.07 1.71
C LYS A 198 -1.10 -5.29 3.01
N SER A 199 -0.16 -5.36 3.95
CA SER A 199 -0.18 -4.47 5.11
C SER A 199 -0.41 -3.05 4.60
N GLN A 200 -1.47 -2.39 5.09
CA GLN A 200 -1.84 -1.05 4.65
C GLN A 200 -0.59 -0.16 4.67
N PRO A 201 -0.29 0.58 3.58
CA PRO A 201 0.55 1.76 3.73
C PRO A 201 -0.16 2.66 4.73
N SER A 202 0.55 3.02 5.78
CA SER A 202 0.15 4.04 6.75
C SER A 202 -0.37 5.29 6.03
N ALA A 203 -1.66 5.56 6.23
CA ALA A 203 -2.41 6.79 5.94
C ALA A 203 -2.51 7.31 4.47
N PRO A 204 -3.66 7.85 4.05
CA PRO A 204 -3.84 8.56 2.80
C PRO A 204 -3.38 10.01 2.96
N GLY A 205 -2.19 10.34 2.49
CA GLY A 205 -1.71 11.71 2.57
C GLY A 205 -0.32 11.92 2.00
N GLU A 206 -0.07 11.50 0.76
CA GLU A 206 1.03 12.05 -0.05
C GLU A 206 0.87 11.60 -1.50
N LYS A 207 0.58 12.54 -2.40
CA LYS A 207 0.69 12.29 -3.85
C LYS A 207 2.17 12.10 -4.16
N LYS A 208 2.58 10.85 -4.43
CA LYS A 208 3.88 10.59 -5.06
C LYS A 208 3.92 11.28 -6.41
N VAL A 209 4.80 12.28 -6.52
CA VAL A 209 5.36 12.72 -7.79
C VAL A 209 6.15 11.54 -8.35
N ASP A 210 5.86 11.20 -9.60
CA ASP A 210 6.51 10.18 -10.39
C ASP A 210 7.97 10.58 -10.61
N ASP A 211 8.93 9.87 -10.02
CA ASP A 211 10.36 10.04 -10.31
C ASP A 211 10.89 8.72 -10.86
N SER A 212 10.97 8.66 -12.19
CA SER A 212 11.52 7.54 -12.94
C SER A 212 13.04 7.50 -12.79
N LYS A 213 13.54 6.91 -11.70
CA LYS A 213 14.97 6.65 -11.53
C LYS A 213 15.31 5.22 -11.95
N VAL A 214 15.89 5.10 -13.14
CA VAL A 214 16.51 3.88 -13.65
C VAL A 214 17.63 3.46 -12.68
N GLU A 215 17.46 2.32 -12.00
CA GLU A 215 18.51 1.75 -11.16
C GLU A 215 19.59 1.09 -12.03
N LEU A 216 20.83 1.55 -11.86
CA LEU A 216 22.02 0.95 -12.46
C LEU A 216 22.54 -0.18 -11.58
N LEU A 217 22.76 -1.32 -12.24
CA LEU A 217 23.16 -2.61 -11.73
C LEU A 217 24.66 -2.62 -11.35
N ASN A 218 25.02 -2.19 -10.14
CA ASN A 218 26.27 -2.61 -9.47
C ASN A 218 26.24 -2.30 -7.95
N PRO A 219 26.24 -3.31 -7.06
CA PRO A 219 26.04 -3.12 -5.62
C PRO A 219 27.33 -2.87 -4.81
N ASN A 220 28.49 -2.62 -5.41
CA ASN A 220 29.77 -2.54 -4.68
C ASN A 220 30.70 -1.38 -5.14
N PHE A 221 30.23 -0.13 -5.10
CA PHE A 221 31.14 1.02 -5.17
C PHE A 221 31.05 1.85 -3.88
N SER A 222 32.06 1.69 -3.02
CA SER A 222 32.28 2.47 -1.80
C SER A 222 33.34 3.54 -2.04
N LEU A 223 33.00 4.79 -1.73
CA LEU A 223 33.95 5.86 -1.43
C LEU A 223 33.81 6.23 0.05
N THR A 224 34.78 5.78 0.84
CA THR A 224 35.22 6.31 2.14
C THR A 224 35.32 7.85 2.11
N LYS A 225 34.93 8.68 3.09
CA LYS A 225 35.14 8.73 4.56
C LYS A 225 34.24 9.87 5.17
N PRO A 226 34.20 10.05 6.52
CA PRO A 226 33.13 10.71 7.29
C PRO A 226 33.38 12.21 7.58
N ASP A 227 32.33 12.99 7.86
CA ASP A 227 32.17 13.73 9.13
C ASP A 227 30.82 14.47 9.25
N GLU A 228 30.45 14.70 10.51
CA GLU A 228 29.64 15.79 11.07
C GLU A 228 28.13 15.93 10.78
N SER A 229 27.39 15.52 11.81
CA SER A 229 26.21 16.16 12.38
C SER A 229 25.98 17.63 12.00
N LYS A 230 24.82 17.90 11.40
CA LYS A 230 24.15 19.20 11.51
C LYS A 230 22.64 19.00 11.56
N ALA A 231 22.07 19.26 12.74
CA ALA A 231 20.65 19.43 12.93
C ALA A 231 20.22 20.71 12.20
N THR A 232 19.12 20.63 11.45
CA THR A 232 18.34 21.79 11.01
C THR A 232 16.94 21.65 11.60
N PRO A 233 16.39 22.74 12.16
CA PRO A 233 15.12 22.72 12.88
C PRO A 233 13.99 22.55 11.85
N SER A 234 13.13 21.58 12.11
CA SER A 234 11.82 21.49 11.47
C SER A 234 10.87 22.38 12.27
N SER A 235 10.33 23.38 11.58
CA SER A 235 9.21 24.19 11.99
C SER A 235 8.04 23.30 12.41
N GLU A 236 7.67 23.37 13.69
CA GLU A 236 6.47 22.77 14.25
C GLU A 236 5.22 23.43 13.64
N PRO A 237 4.15 22.66 13.37
CA PRO A 237 2.82 23.18 13.57
C PRO A 237 2.49 23.08 15.07
N ASP A 238 2.16 24.24 15.61
CA ASP A 238 1.49 24.50 16.88
C ASP A 238 0.45 23.41 17.21
N ASP A 239 0.79 22.52 18.14
CA ASP A 239 -0.12 21.54 18.76
C ASP A 239 0.29 21.49 20.24
N ASP A 240 -0.18 22.50 20.97
CA ASP A 240 0.02 22.75 22.40
C ASP A 240 -0.78 21.76 23.27
N ASP A 241 -0.85 20.49 22.84
CA ASP A 241 -1.27 19.38 23.68
C ASP A 241 -0.03 18.93 24.46
N GLU A 242 0.08 19.37 25.72
CA GLU A 242 0.92 18.74 26.74
C GLU A 242 0.95 17.22 26.50
N VAL A 243 2.12 16.60 26.57
CA VAL A 243 2.36 15.17 26.25
C VAL A 243 1.49 14.24 27.11
N GLN A 244 0.20 14.15 26.81
CA GLN A 244 -0.78 13.38 27.52
C GLN A 244 -0.86 12.00 26.87
N THR A 245 -0.59 10.97 27.67
CA THR A 245 -0.67 9.59 27.22
C THR A 245 -2.08 9.23 26.79
N SER A 246 -2.20 8.46 25.72
CA SER A 246 -3.48 7.89 25.30
C SER A 246 -4.11 7.07 26.45
N PRO A 247 -5.45 7.00 26.54
CA PRO A 247 -6.15 6.17 27.51
C PRO A 247 -5.70 4.71 27.53
N ASP A 248 -5.23 4.18 26.40
CA ASP A 248 -4.73 2.82 26.30
C ASP A 248 -3.29 2.67 26.81
N ALA A 249 -2.43 3.68 26.63
CA ALA A 249 -1.09 3.72 27.21
C ALA A 249 -1.14 3.86 28.74
N HIS A 250 -2.09 4.62 29.27
CA HIS A 250 -2.37 4.66 30.71
C HIS A 250 -2.74 3.29 31.28
N LYS A 251 -3.62 2.53 30.60
CA LYS A 251 -3.97 1.16 31.03
C LYS A 251 -2.77 0.23 30.95
N PHE A 252 -1.93 0.38 29.93
CA PHE A 252 -0.70 -0.39 29.78
C PHE A 252 0.30 -0.11 30.90
N ALA A 253 0.47 1.14 31.31
CA ALA A 253 1.33 1.54 32.42
C ALA A 253 0.91 0.91 33.76
N GLN A 254 -0.39 0.63 33.94
CA GLN A 254 -0.94 -0.02 35.14
C GLN A 254 -0.69 -1.54 35.19
N ILE A 255 -0.23 -2.16 34.11
CA ILE A 255 0.11 -3.59 34.10
C ILE A 255 1.36 -3.83 34.95
N LYS A 256 1.30 -4.84 35.83
CA LYS A 256 2.42 -5.20 36.71
C LYS A 256 3.65 -5.59 35.90
N ALA A 257 4.82 -5.10 36.31
CA ALA A 257 6.10 -5.37 35.66
C ALA A 257 6.46 -6.87 35.55
N SER A 258 5.96 -7.70 36.47
CA SER A 258 6.18 -9.15 36.47
C SER A 258 5.27 -9.93 35.51
N ASP A 259 4.17 -9.33 35.04
CA ASP A 259 3.19 -10.02 34.20
C ASP A 259 3.43 -9.76 32.71
N TYR A 260 4.50 -10.39 32.21
CA TYR A 260 4.85 -10.35 30.79
C TYR A 260 3.75 -10.92 29.88
N ARG A 261 2.88 -11.81 30.39
CA ARG A 261 1.80 -12.39 29.59
C ARG A 261 0.71 -11.36 29.33
N GLN A 262 0.33 -10.59 30.35
CA GLN A 262 -0.63 -9.48 30.21
C GLN A 262 -0.06 -8.37 29.33
N SER A 263 1.19 -7.95 29.54
CA SER A 263 1.83 -6.93 28.68
C SER A 263 1.89 -7.38 27.22
N HIS A 264 2.26 -8.63 26.94
CA HIS A 264 2.30 -9.17 25.56
C HIS A 264 0.91 -9.19 24.92
N ALA A 265 -0.11 -9.67 25.64
CA ALA A 265 -1.47 -9.71 25.13
C ALA A 265 -2.03 -8.31 24.86
N PHE A 266 -1.73 -7.35 25.74
CA PHE A 266 -2.19 -5.97 25.60
C PHE A 266 -1.59 -5.28 24.37
N ILE A 267 -0.27 -5.40 24.16
CA ILE A 267 0.42 -4.85 22.98
C ILE A 267 -0.08 -5.49 21.68
N THR A 268 -0.33 -6.81 21.71
CA THR A 268 -0.86 -7.52 20.53
C THR A 268 -2.27 -7.04 20.18
N ALA A 269 -3.10 -6.74 21.19
CA ALA A 269 -4.46 -6.23 21.00
C ALA A 269 -4.51 -4.74 20.63
N HIS A 270 -3.49 -3.96 21.02
CA HIS A 270 -3.42 -2.51 20.79
C HIS A 270 -2.09 -2.13 20.12
N PRO A 271 -1.85 -2.46 18.83
CA PRO A 271 -0.58 -2.16 18.17
C PRO A 271 -0.26 -0.66 18.05
N HIS A 272 -1.26 0.23 18.18
CA HIS A 272 -1.10 1.68 18.10
C HIS A 272 -0.29 2.28 19.27
N ILE A 273 -0.15 1.56 20.39
CA ILE A 273 0.64 2.03 21.53
C ILE A 273 2.15 1.93 21.29
N LEU A 274 2.60 1.24 20.23
CA LEU A 274 4.02 1.07 19.88
C LEU A 274 4.58 2.30 19.13
N THR A 275 4.34 3.50 19.67
CA THR A 275 4.84 4.76 19.11
C THR A 275 5.78 5.47 20.09
N GLU A 276 6.54 6.41 19.58
CA GLU A 276 7.46 7.26 20.37
C GLU A 276 6.69 8.10 21.39
N LYS A 277 5.63 8.78 20.94
CA LYS A 277 4.75 9.62 21.75
C LYS A 277 4.22 8.91 23.00
N GLU A 278 3.75 7.68 22.87
CA GLU A 278 3.19 6.91 24.00
C GLU A 278 4.28 6.43 24.98
N THR A 279 5.48 6.16 24.49
CA THR A 279 6.62 5.80 25.34
C THR A 279 7.01 6.99 26.20
N ASP A 280 7.13 8.17 25.59
CA ASP A 280 7.52 9.40 26.27
C ASP A 280 6.43 9.85 27.24
N GLY A 281 5.16 9.76 26.86
CA GLY A 281 4.06 10.03 27.78
C GLY A 281 4.08 9.12 29.02
N ILE A 282 4.35 7.82 28.88
CA ILE A 282 4.44 6.92 30.06
C ILE A 282 5.64 7.30 30.95
N LEU A 283 6.73 7.84 30.38
CA LEU A 283 7.84 8.37 31.16
C LEU A 283 7.48 9.67 31.89
N VAL A 284 6.66 10.54 31.31
CA VAL A 284 6.09 11.71 32.00
C VAL A 284 5.23 11.25 33.18
N LEU A 285 4.36 10.27 33.00
CA LEU A 285 3.58 9.68 34.10
C LEU A 285 4.47 9.09 35.20
N ALA A 286 5.61 8.48 34.84
CA ALA A 286 6.57 7.99 35.81
C ALA A 286 7.21 9.14 36.61
N PHE A 287 7.46 10.27 35.95
CA PHE A 287 8.00 11.48 36.56
C PHE A 287 7.00 12.09 37.55
N ASP A 288 5.74 12.25 37.15
CA ASP A 288 4.67 12.79 37.99
C ASP A 288 4.41 11.89 39.21
N ALA A 289 4.34 10.58 38.98
CA ALA A 289 4.21 9.60 40.07
C ALA A 289 5.37 9.69 41.06
N GLN A 290 6.58 9.97 40.59
CA GLN A 290 7.75 10.12 41.44
C GLN A 290 7.74 11.45 42.22
N LEU A 291 7.21 12.53 41.65
CA LEU A 291 6.97 13.80 42.36
C LEU A 291 5.91 13.65 43.47
N GLU A 292 4.87 12.86 43.23
CA GLU A 292 3.84 12.50 44.21
C GLU A 292 4.30 11.51 45.28
N GLY A 293 5.54 11.00 45.19
CA GLY A 293 6.11 10.04 46.14
C GLY A 293 5.63 8.58 45.95
N LYS A 294 5.01 8.25 44.82
CA LYS A 294 4.58 6.89 44.47
C LYS A 294 5.71 6.11 43.79
N ASP A 295 6.76 5.79 44.55
CA ASP A 295 7.98 5.13 44.08
C ASP A 295 7.72 3.83 43.28
N ASP A 296 6.86 2.94 43.80
CA ASP A 296 6.57 1.65 43.18
C ASP A 296 5.87 1.80 41.82
N PHE A 297 4.94 2.77 41.72
CA PHE A 297 4.21 3.03 40.49
C PHE A 297 5.11 3.70 39.45
N ALA A 298 5.96 4.64 39.86
CA ALA A 298 6.95 5.25 38.98
C ALA A 298 7.90 4.19 38.38
N GLN A 299 8.40 3.26 39.19
CA GLN A 299 9.25 2.16 38.69
C GLN A 299 8.49 1.25 37.70
N GLN A 300 7.21 1.00 37.93
CA GLN A 300 6.37 0.23 37.02
C GLN A 300 6.16 0.96 35.68
N CYS A 301 5.86 2.26 35.70
CA CYS A 301 5.71 3.06 34.49
C CYS A 301 7.00 3.05 33.65
N VAL A 302 8.17 3.24 34.29
CA VAL A 302 9.48 3.14 33.61
C VAL A 302 9.69 1.77 32.97
N HIS A 303 9.35 0.68 33.69
CA HIS A 303 9.44 -0.66 33.15
C HIS A 303 8.57 -0.84 31.90
N GLN A 304 7.32 -0.38 31.93
CA GLN A 304 6.40 -0.49 30.80
C GLN A 304 6.82 0.41 29.62
N ALA A 305 7.29 1.63 29.86
CA ALA A 305 7.82 2.51 28.82
C ALA A 305 9.02 1.87 28.09
N LEU A 306 10.02 1.39 28.84
CA LEU A 306 11.17 0.72 28.24
C LEU A 306 10.77 -0.57 27.52
N LEU A 307 9.75 -1.28 28.00
CA LEU A 307 9.22 -2.47 27.31
C LEU A 307 8.75 -2.12 25.89
N LEU A 308 8.01 -1.01 25.72
CA LEU A 308 7.58 -0.53 24.41
C LEU A 308 8.76 -0.08 23.55
N GLN A 309 9.71 0.66 24.13
CA GLN A 309 10.92 1.12 23.44
C GLN A 309 11.71 -0.06 22.83
N TYR A 310 11.93 -1.11 23.63
CA TYR A 310 12.63 -2.30 23.17
C TYR A 310 11.81 -3.09 22.14
N CYS A 311 10.48 -3.23 22.33
CA CYS A 311 9.63 -3.87 21.33
C CYS A 311 9.69 -3.17 19.97
N ARG A 312 9.74 -1.82 19.94
CA ARG A 312 9.89 -1.03 18.72
C ARG A 312 11.27 -1.21 18.07
N ALA A 313 12.33 -1.20 18.88
CA ALA A 313 13.71 -1.34 18.41
C ALA A 313 13.98 -2.67 17.68
N LEU A 314 13.21 -3.73 17.96
CA LEU A 314 13.37 -5.04 17.32
C LEU A 314 12.60 -5.20 15.99
N GLY A 315 11.85 -4.19 15.53
CA GLY A 315 11.18 -4.18 14.22
C GLY A 315 9.83 -4.91 14.18
N ARG A 316 9.40 -5.35 12.99
CA ARG A 316 8.03 -5.83 12.71
C ARG A 316 7.57 -7.03 13.55
N ASP A 317 8.47 -7.96 13.87
CA ASP A 317 8.22 -9.09 14.80
C ASP A 317 8.82 -8.84 16.20
N GLY A 318 9.12 -7.58 16.51
CA GLY A 318 9.91 -7.18 17.67
C GLY A 318 9.26 -7.51 19.00
N VAL A 319 7.94 -7.42 19.08
CA VAL A 319 7.15 -7.76 20.28
C VAL A 319 7.36 -9.22 20.67
N ALA A 320 7.02 -10.16 19.77
CA ALA A 320 7.14 -11.59 20.05
C ALA A 320 8.59 -12.00 20.38
N MET A 321 9.55 -11.43 19.65
CA MET A 321 10.98 -11.69 19.86
C MET A 321 11.48 -11.15 21.20
N PHE A 322 11.08 -9.94 21.59
CA PHE A 322 11.45 -9.35 22.87
C PHE A 322 10.90 -10.18 24.04
N PHE A 323 9.60 -10.51 24.02
CA PHE A 323 8.97 -11.30 25.07
C PHE A 323 9.54 -12.72 25.17
N LYS A 324 9.92 -13.33 24.05
CA LYS A 324 10.64 -14.62 24.05
C LYS A 324 12.02 -14.50 24.70
N ARG A 325 12.77 -13.43 24.42
CA ARG A 325 14.11 -13.18 24.98
C ARG A 325 14.07 -12.85 26.47
N ILE A 326 13.10 -12.06 26.94
CA ILE A 326 13.02 -11.64 28.34
C ILE A 326 12.47 -12.73 29.28
N THR A 327 11.66 -13.65 28.75
CA THR A 327 11.11 -14.79 29.53
C THR A 327 12.03 -16.03 29.53
N THR A 328 13.04 -16.07 28.65
CA THR A 328 14.02 -17.16 28.61
C THR A 328 14.99 -17.04 29.79
N LYS A 329 15.01 -18.05 30.67
CA LYS A 329 15.89 -18.07 31.85
C LYS A 329 17.37 -17.98 31.44
N GLY A 330 18.10 -17.01 32.01
CA GLY A 330 19.56 -16.85 31.79
C GLY A 330 19.95 -16.15 30.48
N HIS A 331 19.01 -15.49 29.81
CA HIS A 331 19.29 -14.73 28.60
C HIS A 331 19.86 -13.33 28.95
N GLN A 332 20.98 -12.91 28.34
CA GLN A 332 21.63 -11.63 28.62
C GLN A 332 20.72 -10.41 28.47
N ALA A 333 19.76 -10.46 27.54
CA ALA A 333 18.78 -9.38 27.34
C ALA A 333 17.96 -9.05 28.59
N GLN A 334 17.72 -10.02 29.48
CA GLN A 334 16.99 -9.79 30.72
C GLN A 334 17.81 -8.92 31.69
N GLU A 335 19.11 -9.19 31.82
CA GLU A 335 20.01 -8.40 32.67
C GLU A 335 20.21 -6.98 32.16
N VAL A 336 20.40 -6.83 30.84
CA VAL A 336 20.53 -5.51 30.18
C VAL A 336 19.25 -4.70 30.38
N PHE A 337 18.08 -5.29 30.12
CA PHE A 337 16.81 -4.61 30.30
C PHE A 337 16.57 -4.16 31.74
N TYR A 338 16.77 -5.02 32.75
CA TYR A 338 16.61 -4.61 34.14
C TYR A 338 17.66 -3.61 34.62
N LYS A 339 18.84 -3.59 34.01
CA LYS A 339 19.83 -2.54 34.28
C LYS A 339 19.32 -1.20 33.76
N ASP A 340 18.85 -1.15 32.52
CA ASP A 340 18.32 0.07 31.91
C ASP A 340 17.10 0.62 32.65
N VAL A 341 16.16 -0.25 33.08
CA VAL A 341 15.01 0.14 33.92
C VAL A 341 15.46 0.77 35.24
N ARG A 342 16.50 0.22 35.88
CA ARG A 342 17.03 0.79 37.12
C ARG A 342 17.72 2.12 36.88
N ASP A 343 18.54 2.23 35.83
CA ASP A 343 19.31 3.43 35.53
C ASP A 343 18.40 4.59 35.11
N THR A 344 17.34 4.31 34.34
CA THR A 344 16.29 5.28 33.99
C THR A 344 15.47 5.71 35.20
N TYR A 345 15.01 4.76 36.02
CA TYR A 345 14.28 5.09 37.25
C TYR A 345 15.12 5.93 38.22
N GLN A 346 16.41 5.61 38.37
CA GLN A 346 17.33 6.41 39.21
C GLN A 346 17.48 7.84 38.70
N ARG A 347 17.59 8.05 37.38
CA ARG A 347 17.63 9.39 36.79
C ARG A 347 16.35 10.19 37.07
N ILE A 348 15.19 9.56 36.89
CA ILE A 348 13.88 10.17 37.20
C ILE A 348 13.80 10.52 38.69
N LYS A 349 14.20 9.61 39.57
CA LYS A 349 14.21 9.83 41.02
C LYS A 349 15.14 10.95 41.47
N ASN A 350 16.32 11.05 40.88
CA ASN A 350 17.26 12.14 41.20
C ASN A 350 16.73 13.49 40.71
N ARG A 351 16.22 13.54 39.47
CA ARG A 351 15.63 14.77 38.92
C ARG A 351 14.39 15.22 39.69
N ALA A 352 13.50 14.29 40.08
CA ALA A 352 12.35 14.61 40.92
C ALA A 352 12.76 15.12 42.31
N LYS A 353 13.83 14.57 42.90
CA LYS A 353 14.40 15.10 44.16
C LYS A 353 14.97 16.50 44.01
N GLU A 354 15.68 16.77 42.91
CA GLU A 354 16.22 18.09 42.60
C GLU A 354 15.09 19.12 42.44
N ILE A 355 14.03 18.79 41.70
CA ILE A 355 12.86 19.67 41.55
C ILE A 355 12.15 19.89 42.88
N ASN A 356 11.95 18.85 43.69
CA ASN A 356 11.34 19.01 45.01
C ASN A 356 12.23 19.83 45.95
N ALA A 357 13.57 19.73 45.83
CA ALA A 357 14.51 20.55 46.58
C ALA A 357 14.53 22.01 46.09
N GLN A 358 14.41 22.25 44.78
CA GLN A 358 14.24 23.59 44.20
C GLN A 358 12.93 24.22 44.65
N ARG A 359 11.80 23.51 44.53
CA ARG A 359 10.50 23.96 45.04
C ARG A 359 10.52 24.23 46.54
N ALA A 360 11.28 23.46 47.32
CA ALA A 360 11.45 23.70 48.76
C ALA A 360 12.39 24.88 49.08
N ALA A 361 13.43 25.12 48.26
CA ALA A 361 14.33 26.26 48.39
C ALA A 361 13.67 27.57 47.94
N GLU A 362 12.86 27.52 46.88
CA GLU A 362 11.98 28.58 46.39
C GLU A 362 10.77 28.77 47.31
N GLY A 363 10.33 27.73 48.04
CA GLY A 363 9.31 27.81 49.08
C GLY A 363 9.67 28.68 50.29
N GLY A 364 10.89 29.25 50.32
CA GLY A 364 11.33 30.29 51.26
C GLY A 364 11.38 31.71 50.67
N SER A 365 11.15 31.88 49.38
CA SER A 365 11.07 33.18 48.70
C SER A 365 9.81 33.23 47.86
N ALA A 366 8.79 33.91 48.39
CA ALA A 366 7.46 34.05 47.82
C ALA A 366 7.47 34.25 46.29
N GLY A 367 6.90 33.25 45.60
CA GLY A 367 6.01 33.42 44.45
C GLY A 367 6.52 34.19 43.24
N GLY A 368 6.99 33.46 42.24
CA GLY A 368 6.74 33.81 40.84
C GLY A 368 5.24 33.67 40.53
N VAL A 369 4.43 34.54 41.12
CA VAL A 369 3.12 34.89 40.58
C VAL A 369 3.42 35.97 39.56
N GLU A 370 2.98 35.83 38.32
CA GLU A 370 3.02 36.93 37.35
C GLU A 370 2.30 38.12 38.01
N GLN A 371 3.02 39.20 38.26
CA GLN A 371 2.47 40.37 38.95
C GLN A 371 2.08 41.39 37.88
N ILE A 372 0.82 41.81 37.88
CA ILE A 372 0.35 42.88 36.99
C ILE A 372 0.83 44.20 37.58
N GLN A 373 1.76 44.85 36.89
CA GLN A 373 2.28 46.15 37.27
C GLN A 373 1.86 47.19 36.25
N LEU A 374 1.16 48.23 36.70
CA LEU A 374 0.75 49.33 35.84
C LEU A 374 1.97 50.21 35.55
N HIS A 375 2.34 50.31 34.28
CA HIS A 375 3.37 51.21 33.75
C HIS A 375 2.82 51.94 32.52
N ALA A 376 3.30 53.16 32.25
CA ALA A 376 2.92 53.87 31.03
C ALA A 376 3.69 53.28 29.83
N VAL A 377 3.00 53.09 28.70
CA VAL A 377 3.59 52.46 27.51
C VAL A 377 4.52 53.43 26.75
N GLU A 378 4.36 54.74 26.93
CA GLU A 378 5.17 55.76 26.26
C GLU A 378 6.03 56.58 27.25
N PRO A 379 7.35 56.72 27.00
CA PRO A 379 8.23 57.57 27.80
C PRO A 379 7.71 59.03 27.81
N GLY A 380 7.41 59.56 29.00
CA GLY A 380 6.92 60.94 29.18
C GLY A 380 5.42 61.09 29.46
N THR A 381 4.65 60.00 29.50
CA THR A 381 3.25 60.00 29.94
C THR A 381 3.16 59.60 31.42
N GLU A 382 2.55 60.46 32.26
CA GLU A 382 2.29 60.14 33.67
C GLU A 382 0.83 59.72 33.84
N ILE A 383 0.61 58.52 34.38
CA ILE A 383 -0.72 58.04 34.73
C ILE A 383 -1.16 58.72 36.03
N LYS A 384 -2.17 59.59 35.97
CA LYS A 384 -2.76 60.20 37.17
C LYS A 384 -4.04 59.49 37.56
N ILE A 385 -4.15 59.17 38.84
CA ILE A 385 -5.35 58.57 39.43
C ILE A 385 -6.35 59.69 39.73
N ARG A 386 -7.52 59.67 39.08
CA ARG A 386 -8.63 60.59 39.36
C ARG A 386 -9.73 59.86 40.12
N ILE A 387 -10.14 60.44 41.25
CA ILE A 387 -11.22 59.89 42.07
C ILE A 387 -12.54 60.54 41.62
N PRO A 388 -13.58 59.77 41.26
CA PRO A 388 -14.86 60.32 40.86
C PRO A 388 -15.50 61.15 41.99
N PRO A 389 -16.00 62.38 41.74
CA PRO A 389 -16.59 63.24 42.75
C PRO A 389 -17.93 62.73 43.28
N GLU A 390 -18.26 63.02 44.55
CA GLU A 390 -19.48 62.51 45.22
C GLU A 390 -20.79 63.15 44.74
N ASN A 391 -20.76 64.36 44.16
CA ASN A 391 -21.96 65.11 43.77
C ASN A 391 -21.83 65.66 42.34
N SER A 392 -21.92 64.78 41.35
CA SER A 392 -22.05 65.17 39.94
C SER A 392 -23.43 64.84 39.39
N GLU A 393 -23.94 65.64 38.45
CA GLU A 393 -25.23 65.40 37.79
C GLU A 393 -25.15 64.41 36.62
N ASP A 394 -23.93 64.13 36.12
CA ASP A 394 -23.68 63.24 34.98
C ASP A 394 -23.89 61.75 35.31
N GLU A 395 -24.59 61.02 34.43
CA GLU A 395 -24.88 59.59 34.61
C GLU A 395 -23.61 58.71 34.58
N GLY A 396 -22.60 59.11 33.80
CA GLY A 396 -21.31 58.42 33.72
C GLY A 396 -20.51 58.49 35.03
N GLU A 397 -20.45 59.67 35.65
CA GLU A 397 -19.69 59.89 36.89
C GLU A 397 -20.37 59.21 38.10
N LYS A 398 -21.71 59.10 38.10
CA LYS A 398 -22.46 58.33 39.11
C LYS A 398 -22.18 56.83 39.03
N ASN A 399 -22.02 56.30 37.81
CA ASN A 399 -21.69 54.89 37.63
C ASN A 399 -20.22 54.60 38.01
N ALA A 400 -19.30 55.50 37.66
CA ALA A 400 -17.90 55.43 38.11
C ALA A 400 -17.78 55.45 39.64
N ARG A 401 -18.58 56.26 40.34
CA ARG A 401 -18.61 56.28 41.82
C ARG A 401 -19.12 54.98 42.42
N LYS A 402 -20.14 54.35 41.83
CA LYS A 402 -20.64 53.02 42.28
C LYS A 402 -19.60 51.92 42.11
N ILE A 403 -18.84 51.95 41.02
CA ILE A 403 -17.74 51.00 40.79
C ILE A 403 -16.63 51.25 41.83
N PHE A 404 -16.28 52.52 42.10
CA PHE A 404 -15.32 52.88 43.14
C PHE A 404 -15.73 52.41 44.54
N GLU A 405 -17.01 52.53 44.89
CA GLU A 405 -17.56 52.00 46.15
C GLU A 405 -17.58 50.46 46.21
N GLY A 406 -17.50 49.77 45.07
CA GLY A 406 -17.40 48.32 44.99
C GLY A 406 -16.01 47.75 45.30
N PHE A 407 -14.95 48.57 45.25
CA PHE A 407 -13.59 48.11 45.52
C PHE A 407 -13.34 47.78 47.00
N SER A 408 -12.33 46.95 47.27
CA SER A 408 -11.90 46.63 48.64
C SER A 408 -11.38 47.87 49.37
N ASP A 409 -11.48 47.90 50.69
CA ASP A 409 -11.02 49.04 51.51
C ASP A 409 -9.51 49.29 51.37
N GLU A 410 -8.73 48.25 51.07
CA GLU A 410 -7.29 48.36 50.81
C GLU A 410 -7.03 49.04 49.47
N MET A 411 -7.79 48.69 48.42
CA MET A 411 -7.63 49.29 47.09
C MET A 411 -8.15 50.72 47.03
N LYS A 412 -9.25 51.03 47.73
CA LYS A 412 -9.75 52.41 47.87
C LYS A 412 -8.71 53.33 48.50
N LYS A 413 -8.06 52.90 49.58
CA LYS A 413 -6.98 53.67 50.23
C LYS A 413 -5.77 53.85 49.31
N ALA A 414 -5.45 52.84 48.51
CA ALA A 414 -4.38 52.93 47.52
C ALA A 414 -4.71 53.97 46.44
N LEU A 415 -5.93 53.95 45.90
CA LEU A 415 -6.41 54.93 44.91
C LEU A 415 -6.53 56.35 45.50
N GLU A 416 -7.01 56.48 46.75
CA GLU A 416 -7.07 57.77 47.48
C GLU A 416 -5.69 58.38 47.75
N SER A 417 -4.66 57.53 47.84
CA SER A 417 -3.29 58.00 48.04
C SER A 417 -2.66 58.61 46.79
N GLY A 418 -3.27 58.43 45.61
CA GLY A 418 -2.82 58.99 44.34
C GLY A 418 -1.45 58.48 43.85
N SER A 419 -0.88 57.46 44.49
CA SER A 419 0.43 56.90 44.18
C SER A 419 0.29 55.56 43.47
N LEU A 420 0.85 55.47 42.26
CA LEU A 420 0.84 54.26 41.43
C LEU A 420 1.55 53.09 42.13
N ASP A 421 2.60 53.37 42.90
CA ASP A 421 3.36 52.35 43.64
C ASP A 421 2.50 51.61 44.67
N LYS A 422 1.61 52.32 45.37
CA LYS A 422 0.71 51.72 46.36
C LYS A 422 -0.40 50.90 45.71
N VAL A 423 -0.86 51.30 44.53
CA VAL A 423 -1.84 50.54 43.73
C VAL A 423 -1.17 49.25 43.21
N ASN A 424 0.05 49.35 42.71
CA ASN A 424 0.86 48.22 42.27
C ASN A 424 1.18 47.25 43.43
N GLU A 425 1.38 47.74 44.65
CA GLU A 425 1.59 46.88 45.83
C GLU A 425 0.35 46.04 46.18
N VAL A 426 -0.86 46.56 45.94
CA VAL A 426 -2.12 45.82 46.16
C VAL A 426 -2.36 44.84 45.01
N LEU A 427 -2.14 45.25 43.76
CA LEU A 427 -2.25 44.37 42.58
C LEU A 427 -1.24 43.22 42.62
N GLY A 428 -0.05 43.43 43.18
CA GLY A 428 0.98 42.40 43.32
C GLY A 428 0.71 41.34 44.39
N LYS A 429 -0.26 41.57 45.29
CA LYS A 429 -0.63 40.62 46.37
C LYS A 429 -1.79 39.69 45.98
N MET A 430 -2.42 39.92 44.83
CA MET A 430 -3.55 39.15 44.32
C MET A 430 -3.17 38.33 43.09
N LYS A 431 -4.07 37.44 42.64
CA LYS A 431 -3.83 36.61 41.45
C LYS A 431 -3.98 37.44 40.17
N VAL A 432 -3.31 37.01 39.10
CA VAL A 432 -3.33 37.65 37.77
C VAL A 432 -4.77 37.90 37.29
N GLU A 433 -5.59 36.86 37.26
CA GLU A 433 -6.98 36.92 36.76
C GLU A 433 -7.81 37.98 37.51
N ASP A 434 -7.73 37.99 38.85
CA ASP A 434 -8.45 38.96 39.68
C ASP A 434 -7.90 40.39 39.47
N ALA A 435 -6.60 40.54 39.20
CA ALA A 435 -5.94 41.82 38.98
C ALA A 435 -6.31 42.42 37.61
N GLU A 436 -6.45 41.61 36.56
CA GLU A 436 -6.92 42.06 35.23
C GLU A 436 -8.35 42.58 35.30
N GLU A 437 -9.24 41.88 35.99
CA GLU A 437 -10.62 42.33 36.20
C GLU A 437 -10.66 43.69 36.90
N LEU A 438 -9.84 43.89 37.94
CA LEU A 438 -9.75 45.19 38.63
C LEU A 438 -9.19 46.30 37.74
N VAL A 439 -8.17 46.01 36.92
CA VAL A 439 -7.60 46.99 35.98
C VAL A 439 -8.62 47.37 34.90
N GLY A 440 -9.42 46.41 34.41
CA GLY A 440 -10.56 46.68 33.52
C GLY A 440 -11.58 47.61 34.16
N LEU A 441 -11.93 47.38 35.43
CA LEU A 441 -12.84 48.25 36.19
C LEU A 441 -12.26 49.66 36.44
N PHE A 442 -10.94 49.82 36.53
CA PHE A 442 -10.31 51.16 36.60
C PHE A 442 -10.44 51.94 35.30
N GLY A 443 -10.41 51.25 34.16
CA GLY A 443 -10.69 51.84 32.84
C GLY A 443 -12.16 52.27 32.71
N GLU A 444 -13.10 51.40 33.09
CA GLU A 444 -14.55 51.70 33.04
C GLU A 444 -14.97 52.83 33.99
N ALA A 445 -14.36 52.88 35.18
CA ALA A 445 -14.61 53.95 36.15
C ALA A 445 -13.85 55.25 35.83
N GLY A 446 -13.03 55.29 34.76
CA GLY A 446 -12.25 56.46 34.38
C GLY A 446 -11.24 56.90 35.45
N VAL A 447 -10.80 55.96 36.30
CA VAL A 447 -9.93 56.22 37.46
C VAL A 447 -8.49 56.47 37.02
N LEU A 448 -8.09 55.90 35.88
CA LEU A 448 -6.77 56.11 35.27
C LEU A 448 -6.89 57.11 34.12
N SER A 449 -6.31 58.31 34.28
CA SER A 449 -6.24 59.33 33.23
C SER A 449 -4.80 59.44 32.73
N LEU A 450 -4.62 59.30 31.42
CA LEU A 450 -3.36 59.57 30.72
C LEU A 450 -3.32 61.07 30.40
N GLU A 451 -2.39 61.83 30.99
CA GLU A 451 -2.13 63.22 30.63
C GLU A 451 -0.75 63.31 29.94
N GLU A 452 -0.72 63.77 28.69
CA GLU A 452 0.52 64.14 28.01
C GLU A 452 1.09 65.39 28.70
N GLN A 453 2.32 65.33 29.20
CA GLN A 453 3.00 66.53 29.66
C GLN A 453 3.26 67.43 28.46
N ILE A 454 2.50 68.53 28.34
CA ILE A 454 2.75 69.55 27.33
C ILE A 454 4.04 70.28 27.71
N ILE A 455 5.15 69.93 27.04
CA ILE A 455 6.44 70.57 27.25
C ILE A 455 6.47 71.89 26.47
N ASP A 456 6.63 73.02 27.18
CA ASP A 456 6.84 74.33 26.54
C ASP A 456 8.27 74.43 25.97
N GLY A 457 8.38 74.16 24.67
CA GLY A 457 9.64 74.13 23.91
C GLY A 457 10.35 75.48 23.76
N THR A 458 9.80 76.57 24.32
CA THR A 458 10.44 77.90 24.29
C THR A 458 11.38 78.16 25.46
N THR A 459 11.38 77.30 26.49
CA THR A 459 12.23 77.40 27.67
C THR A 459 13.44 76.46 27.59
N GLU A 460 14.62 76.87 28.08
CA GLU A 460 15.84 76.05 28.05
C GLU A 460 15.69 74.70 28.78
N GLU A 461 14.82 74.62 29.79
CA GLU A 461 14.49 73.38 30.49
C GLU A 461 13.56 72.47 29.67
N GLY A 462 12.68 73.04 28.85
CA GLY A 462 11.80 72.29 27.95
C GLY A 462 12.57 71.66 26.79
N GLN A 463 13.53 72.38 26.20
CA GLN A 463 14.39 71.84 25.13
C GLN A 463 15.29 70.70 25.59
N LYS A 464 15.76 70.74 26.85
CA LYS A 464 16.53 69.65 27.44
C LYS A 464 15.68 68.39 27.64
N LYS A 465 14.46 68.54 28.15
CA LYS A 465 13.53 67.40 28.33
C LYS A 465 13.10 66.76 27.01
N ILE A 466 12.86 67.57 25.96
CA ILE A 466 12.57 67.06 24.62
C ILE A 466 13.76 66.24 24.09
N LYS A 467 14.98 66.71 24.31
CA LYS A 467 16.19 66.03 23.85
C LYS A 467 16.47 64.72 24.61
N GLU A 468 16.23 64.71 25.93
CA GLU A 468 16.31 63.47 26.74
C GLU A 468 15.25 62.44 26.34
N LEU A 469 14.03 62.89 26.00
CA LEU A 469 12.96 62.02 25.49
C LEU A 469 13.28 61.44 24.11
N GLU A 470 13.86 62.22 23.19
CA GLU A 470 14.32 61.73 21.89
C GLU A 470 15.45 60.69 22.03
N GLU A 471 16.38 60.89 22.97
CA GLU A 471 17.48 59.95 23.21
C GLU A 471 17.00 58.62 23.84
N GLN A 472 15.98 58.67 24.71
CA GLN A 472 15.37 57.46 25.27
C GLN A 472 14.58 56.66 24.23
N ALA A 473 13.74 57.32 23.42
CA ALA A 473 12.99 56.67 22.34
C ALA A 473 13.93 56.05 21.27
N ALA A 474 15.06 56.69 20.98
CA ALA A 474 16.06 56.13 20.08
C ALA A 474 16.75 54.87 20.66
N SER A 475 16.95 54.82 21.98
CA SER A 475 17.58 53.67 22.64
C SER A 475 16.69 52.42 22.71
N GLU A 476 15.37 52.58 22.84
CA GLU A 476 14.40 51.46 22.82
C GLU A 476 14.22 50.87 21.42
N SER A 477 14.36 51.67 20.35
CA SER A 477 14.31 51.18 18.96
C SER A 477 15.48 50.28 18.54
N TYR A 478 16.54 50.21 19.36
CA TYR A 478 17.76 49.42 19.10
C TYR A 478 17.83 48.11 19.89
N ALA A 479 16.83 47.81 20.73
CA ALA A 479 16.84 46.65 21.64
C ALA A 479 16.03 45.44 21.14
N ASP A 480 15.39 45.52 19.97
CA ASP A 480 14.53 44.45 19.44
C ASP A 480 15.06 43.92 18.09
N ASP A 481 16.24 43.28 18.13
CA ASP A 481 16.67 42.32 17.10
C ASP A 481 17.74 41.37 17.69
N PRO A 482 17.38 40.18 18.19
CA PRO A 482 18.34 39.15 18.55
C PRO A 482 18.49 38.13 17.42
N GLU A 483 19.71 38.02 16.87
CA GLU A 483 20.19 36.82 16.15
C GLU A 483 20.20 35.57 17.04
#